data_AF-A0A3R9EX61-F1
#
_entry.id   AF-A0A3R9EX61-F1
#
_cell.length_a   1.000
_cell.length_b   1.000
_cell.length_c   1.000
_cell.angle_alpha   90.00
_cell.angle_beta   90.00
_cell.angle_gamma   90.00
#
_symmetry.space_group_name_H-M   'P 1'
#
loop_
_entity.id
_entity.type
_entity.pdbx_description
1 polymer ?
#
loop_
_entity_poly.entity_id
_entity_poly.type
_entity_poly.pdbx_seq_one_letter_code
_entity_poly.pdbx_strand_id
1 'polypeptide(L)'
;MPEFNLQQVPESCFEPVTIGGFVVTLVDIEPVDGGFRWIYRVDNVTPNSPALSNWVLAIEEPCLDFISDPRASEVFLTTDPAPTELFPVDFENPGRTPQPGCPEGSPCGAGIRLDGFAFIPDQGELGELQPGFSQLFAFTFNQPQIATTACASISAGGVTACGLICVPDCIVCPDACECPEDNNTFTCTATVPTSCFTIPEEVATEDVLFGFCIVDQEVVAPTEEDVCQAPAEVFVCGQTLICCCDVFPWTRTVTLDIQFNVPKTADCQTENLYECCFETITVEQTCFTCNIDDNPFPEEDLTCEDIEVIINSVVVNEAGTSADINYTVELPECEVPLEEPPVGTPPGNTCPPPAPAPRNTQPVNKTAINMPTVNSAKRRKR
;
A
#
# COMPACT_ATOMS: atom_id res chain seq x y z
N MET A 1 -12.71 18.69 14.19
CA MET A 1 -12.05 18.55 12.87
C MET A 1 -13.09 17.96 11.93
N PRO A 2 -13.28 18.47 10.70
CA PRO A 2 -14.06 17.73 9.72
C PRO A 2 -13.24 16.48 9.33
N GLU A 3 -13.86 15.31 9.40
CA GLU A 3 -13.34 14.09 8.78
C GLU A 3 -13.34 14.33 7.27
N PHE A 4 -12.15 14.40 6.67
CA PHE A 4 -11.99 14.60 5.23
C PHE A 4 -11.82 13.23 4.59
N ASN A 5 -12.84 12.84 3.82
CA ASN A 5 -12.76 11.65 3.00
C ASN A 5 -11.76 11.91 1.86
N LEU A 6 -10.64 11.18 1.90
CA LEU A 6 -9.92 10.73 0.72
C LEU A 6 -10.93 10.39 -0.38
N GLN A 7 -10.69 10.86 -1.60
CA GLN A 7 -11.57 10.75 -2.76
C GLN A 7 -12.35 9.42 -2.76
N GLN A 8 -13.61 9.47 -2.30
CA GLN A 8 -14.37 8.27 -1.97
C GLN A 8 -14.55 7.42 -3.22
N VAL A 9 -14.18 6.14 -3.13
CA VAL A 9 -14.57 5.13 -4.11
C VAL A 9 -16.06 5.33 -4.43
N PRO A 10 -16.43 5.58 -5.70
CA PRO A 10 -17.79 5.95 -6.04
C PRO A 10 -18.78 4.91 -5.50
N GLU A 11 -19.95 5.33 -4.99
CA GLU A 11 -20.98 4.39 -4.51
C GLU A 11 -21.35 3.34 -5.57
N SER A 12 -21.26 3.70 -6.85
CA SER A 12 -21.48 2.79 -7.98
C SER A 12 -20.50 1.61 -8.05
N CYS A 13 -19.34 1.71 -7.40
CA CYS A 13 -18.38 0.61 -7.33
C CYS A 13 -18.83 -0.54 -6.43
N PHE A 14 -19.75 -0.28 -5.51
CA PHE A 14 -20.32 -1.28 -4.62
C PHE A 14 -21.59 -1.94 -5.21
N GLU A 15 -21.99 -1.56 -6.43
CA GLU A 15 -23.11 -2.19 -7.12
C GLU A 15 -22.71 -3.58 -7.69
N PRO A 16 -23.60 -4.59 -7.61
CA PRO A 16 -23.31 -5.93 -8.09
C PRO A 16 -23.22 -6.00 -9.62
N VAL A 17 -22.21 -6.72 -10.13
CA VAL A 17 -21.96 -6.96 -11.55
C VAL A 17 -22.14 -8.44 -11.90
N THR A 18 -22.97 -8.73 -12.89
CA THR A 18 -23.19 -10.11 -13.36
C THR A 18 -22.17 -10.51 -14.43
N ILE A 19 -21.41 -11.58 -14.18
CA ILE A 19 -20.41 -12.14 -15.11
C ILE A 19 -20.64 -13.64 -15.26
N GLY A 20 -21.06 -14.10 -16.43
CA GLY A 20 -21.11 -15.54 -16.75
C GLY A 20 -22.00 -16.41 -15.85
N GLY A 21 -23.00 -15.82 -15.17
CA GLY A 21 -23.85 -16.52 -14.21
C GLY A 21 -23.42 -16.38 -12.74
N PHE A 22 -22.33 -15.65 -12.48
CA PHE A 22 -21.88 -15.23 -11.16
C PHE A 22 -22.22 -13.76 -10.94
N VAL A 23 -22.40 -13.36 -9.69
CA VAL A 23 -22.55 -11.96 -9.28
C VAL A 23 -21.31 -11.56 -8.48
N VAL A 24 -20.69 -10.45 -8.90
CA VAL A 24 -19.47 -9.88 -8.33
C VAL A 24 -19.82 -8.59 -7.65
N THR A 25 -19.43 -8.44 -6.38
CA THR A 25 -19.68 -7.20 -5.64
C THR A 25 -18.42 -6.81 -4.87
N LEU A 26 -17.93 -5.58 -5.03
CA LEU A 26 -17.00 -5.01 -4.06
C LEU A 26 -17.81 -4.71 -2.79
N VAL A 27 -17.53 -5.40 -1.70
CA VAL A 27 -18.33 -5.31 -0.48
C VAL A 27 -17.73 -4.35 0.54
N ASP A 28 -16.40 -4.23 0.59
CA ASP A 28 -15.73 -3.34 1.52
C ASP A 28 -14.30 -2.97 1.07
N ILE A 29 -13.79 -1.87 1.62
CA ILE A 29 -12.39 -1.46 1.55
C ILE A 29 -11.95 -1.04 2.95
N GLU A 30 -11.16 -1.88 3.60
CA GLU A 30 -10.76 -1.68 5.00
C GLU A 30 -9.31 -1.19 5.10
N PRO A 31 -9.00 -0.20 5.96
CA PRO A 31 -7.61 0.16 6.25
C PRO A 31 -6.93 -0.97 7.04
N VAL A 32 -5.71 -1.32 6.63
CA VAL A 32 -4.87 -2.34 7.26
C VAL A 32 -3.43 -1.86 7.31
N ASP A 33 -2.60 -2.49 8.15
CA ASP A 33 -1.16 -2.20 8.14
C ASP A 33 -0.60 -2.50 6.74
N GLY A 34 0.05 -1.50 6.13
CA GLY A 34 0.56 -1.60 4.77
C GLY A 34 -0.45 -1.36 3.64
N GLY A 35 -1.62 -0.76 3.90
CA GLY A 35 -2.48 -0.21 2.85
C GLY A 35 -3.98 -0.40 3.07
N PHE A 36 -4.69 -0.76 1.99
CA PHE A 36 -6.14 -0.97 2.02
C PHE A 36 -6.51 -2.35 1.49
N ARG A 37 -7.31 -3.09 2.25
CA ARG A 37 -7.81 -4.40 1.88
C ARG A 37 -9.10 -4.27 1.08
N TRP A 38 -9.05 -4.65 -0.20
CA TRP A 38 -10.20 -4.66 -1.10
C TRP A 38 -10.90 -6.01 -1.01
N ILE A 39 -12.18 -6.03 -0.64
CA ILE A 39 -12.94 -7.26 -0.39
C ILE A 39 -14.04 -7.41 -1.43
N TYR A 40 -13.95 -8.45 -2.24
CA TYR A 40 -14.94 -8.83 -3.23
C TYR A 40 -15.74 -10.04 -2.76
N ARG A 41 -17.06 -10.01 -2.97
CA ARG A 41 -17.94 -11.15 -2.82
C ARG A 41 -18.31 -11.69 -4.19
N VAL A 42 -18.23 -13.01 -4.34
CA VAL A 42 -18.65 -13.72 -5.55
C VAL A 42 -19.77 -14.68 -5.19
N ASP A 43 -20.92 -14.51 -5.84
CA ASP A 43 -22.09 -15.37 -5.67
C ASP A 43 -22.32 -16.24 -6.91
N ASN A 44 -22.41 -17.55 -6.73
CA ASN A 44 -22.81 -18.45 -7.80
C ASN A 44 -24.34 -18.63 -7.81
N VAL A 45 -25.05 -17.64 -8.36
CA VAL A 45 -26.52 -17.55 -8.31
C VAL A 45 -27.23 -18.38 -9.38
N THR A 46 -26.50 -18.99 -10.31
CA THR A 46 -27.10 -19.69 -11.46
C THR A 46 -27.33 -21.17 -11.14
N PRO A 47 -28.58 -21.67 -11.16
CA PRO A 47 -28.86 -23.08 -10.92
C PRO A 47 -28.19 -23.96 -12.00
N ASN A 48 -27.38 -24.94 -11.56
CA ASN A 48 -26.61 -25.88 -12.41
C ASN A 48 -25.45 -25.25 -13.20
N SER A 49 -24.91 -24.10 -12.79
CA SER A 49 -23.60 -23.65 -13.29
C SER A 49 -22.50 -24.61 -12.82
N PRO A 50 -21.39 -24.73 -13.57
CA PRO A 50 -20.18 -25.34 -13.05
C PRO A 50 -19.66 -24.54 -11.85
N ALA A 51 -18.90 -25.20 -10.99
CA ALA A 51 -18.20 -24.52 -9.92
C ALA A 51 -17.16 -23.54 -10.48
N LEU A 52 -16.90 -22.46 -9.75
CA LEU A 52 -15.85 -21.51 -10.10
C LEU A 52 -14.49 -22.23 -10.10
N SER A 53 -13.80 -22.21 -11.24
CA SER A 53 -12.49 -22.84 -11.39
C SER A 53 -11.34 -21.85 -11.38
N ASN A 54 -11.57 -20.63 -11.86
CA ASN A 54 -10.59 -19.55 -11.82
C ASN A 54 -11.32 -18.20 -11.94
N TRP A 55 -10.78 -17.19 -11.26
CA TRP A 55 -11.20 -15.81 -11.37
C TRP A 55 -9.96 -14.94 -11.56
N VAL A 56 -9.99 -14.00 -12.50
CA VAL A 56 -8.88 -13.08 -12.76
C VAL A 56 -9.36 -11.64 -12.80
N LEU A 57 -8.69 -10.75 -12.06
CA LEU A 57 -8.86 -9.30 -12.13
C LEU A 57 -7.76 -8.68 -12.99
N ALA A 58 -8.11 -7.97 -14.05
CA ALA A 58 -7.14 -7.24 -14.87
C ALA A 58 -6.67 -5.99 -14.13
N ILE A 59 -5.61 -6.15 -13.37
CA ILE A 59 -4.82 -5.06 -12.81
C ILE A 59 -3.50 -5.12 -13.57
N GLU A 60 -3.18 -4.08 -14.34
CA GLU A 60 -2.02 -4.07 -15.23
C GLU A 60 -0.75 -3.62 -14.49
N GLU A 61 0.43 -3.99 -15.00
CA GLU A 61 1.68 -3.40 -14.53
C GLU A 61 1.69 -1.88 -14.78
N PRO A 62 2.21 -1.06 -13.85
CA PRO A 62 2.92 -1.45 -12.62
C PRO A 62 1.99 -1.60 -11.40
N CYS A 63 0.67 -1.44 -11.53
CA CYS A 63 -0.24 -1.50 -10.38
C CYS A 63 -0.25 -2.87 -9.67
N LEU A 64 0.09 -3.93 -10.40
CA LEU A 64 0.29 -5.27 -9.85
C LEU A 64 1.32 -5.32 -8.70
N ASP A 65 2.34 -4.48 -8.72
CA ASP A 65 3.43 -4.50 -7.74
C ASP A 65 2.99 -4.01 -6.35
N PHE A 66 1.84 -3.34 -6.27
CA PHE A 66 1.26 -2.87 -5.01
C PHE A 66 0.28 -3.86 -4.36
N ILE A 67 0.07 -5.03 -4.97
CA ILE A 67 -0.83 -6.06 -4.42
C ILE A 67 -0.06 -7.00 -3.49
N SER A 68 -0.61 -7.23 -2.29
CA SER A 68 -0.07 -8.14 -1.29
C SER A 68 -1.17 -8.83 -0.47
N ASP A 69 -0.81 -9.76 0.42
CA ASP A 69 -1.68 -10.40 1.42
C ASP A 69 -3.07 -10.82 0.89
N PRO A 70 -3.18 -11.70 -0.12
CA PRO A 70 -4.47 -12.16 -0.56
C PRO A 70 -5.04 -13.21 0.35
N ARG A 71 -6.36 -13.15 0.47
CA ARG A 71 -7.14 -13.93 1.41
C ARG A 71 -8.46 -14.36 0.78
N ALA A 72 -9.02 -15.43 1.32
CA ALA A 72 -10.37 -15.85 1.00
C ALA A 72 -11.12 -16.32 2.24
N SER A 73 -12.45 -16.27 2.21
CA SER A 73 -13.27 -16.92 3.23
C SER A 73 -13.50 -18.40 2.91
N GLU A 74 -14.01 -19.16 3.88
CA GLU A 74 -14.75 -20.39 3.58
C GLU A 74 -15.94 -20.11 2.64
N VAL A 75 -16.42 -21.13 1.94
CA VAL A 75 -17.63 -21.06 1.13
C VAL A 75 -18.88 -21.09 2.01
N PHE A 76 -19.79 -20.14 1.83
CA PHE A 76 -21.02 -19.98 2.63
C PHE A 76 -22.26 -19.90 1.74
N LEU A 77 -23.46 -20.14 2.28
CA LEU A 77 -24.69 -20.04 1.50
C LEU A 77 -24.94 -18.58 1.10
N THR A 78 -25.42 -18.35 -0.13
CA THR A 78 -25.67 -16.98 -0.62
C THR A 78 -26.67 -16.19 0.23
N THR A 79 -27.55 -16.89 0.94
CA THR A 79 -28.54 -16.30 1.86
C THR A 79 -27.98 -15.95 3.24
N ASP A 80 -26.82 -16.48 3.59
CA ASP A 80 -26.22 -16.29 4.90
C ASP A 80 -25.44 -14.96 4.94
N PRO A 81 -25.29 -14.34 6.12
CA PRO A 81 -24.37 -13.23 6.28
C PRO A 81 -22.95 -13.66 5.92
N ALA A 82 -22.19 -12.74 5.29
CA ALA A 82 -20.82 -13.02 4.95
C ALA A 82 -19.98 -13.25 6.22
N PRO A 83 -19.10 -14.26 6.24
CA PRO A 83 -18.16 -14.46 7.33
C PRO A 83 -17.19 -13.28 7.41
N THR A 84 -16.73 -12.95 8.61
CA THR A 84 -15.73 -11.89 8.82
C THR A 84 -14.29 -12.41 8.77
N GLU A 85 -14.11 -13.73 8.86
CA GLU A 85 -12.78 -14.35 8.88
C GLU A 85 -12.28 -14.60 7.45
N LEU A 86 -11.05 -14.18 7.19
CA LEU A 86 -10.37 -14.28 5.90
C LEU A 86 -9.03 -14.99 6.10
N PHE A 87 -8.88 -16.14 5.44
CA PHE A 87 -7.70 -17.01 5.52
C PHE A 87 -6.69 -16.64 4.44
N PRO A 88 -5.38 -16.62 4.75
CA PRO A 88 -4.34 -16.47 3.73
C PRO A 88 -4.48 -17.55 2.65
N VAL A 89 -4.33 -17.17 1.39
CA VAL A 89 -4.35 -18.11 0.25
C VAL A 89 -3.13 -17.89 -0.62
N ASP A 90 -2.62 -18.99 -1.20
CA ASP A 90 -1.61 -18.86 -2.24
C ASP A 90 -2.28 -18.36 -3.51
N PHE A 91 -1.61 -17.47 -4.21
CA PHE A 91 -2.05 -16.91 -5.47
C PHE A 91 -0.88 -17.05 -6.43
N GLU A 92 -1.17 -17.53 -7.63
CA GLU A 92 -0.25 -17.27 -8.71
C GLU A 92 -0.49 -15.83 -9.14
N ASN A 93 0.57 -15.09 -9.47
CA ASN A 93 0.42 -13.87 -10.25
C ASN A 93 0.14 -14.34 -11.70
N PRO A 94 -1.12 -14.43 -12.19
CA PRO A 94 -1.43 -14.95 -13.51
C PRO A 94 -1.08 -13.90 -14.59
N GLY A 95 -0.02 -13.11 -14.44
CA GLY A 95 0.55 -12.28 -15.50
C GLY A 95 1.47 -13.05 -16.46
N ARG A 96 1.66 -14.37 -16.27
CA ARG A 96 2.62 -15.16 -17.07
C ARG A 96 2.06 -16.44 -17.71
N THR A 97 0.82 -16.81 -17.40
CA THR A 97 0.17 -17.99 -17.99
C THR A 97 -1.03 -17.55 -18.82
N PRO A 98 -1.08 -17.82 -20.13
CA PRO A 98 -2.12 -17.28 -20.99
C PRO A 98 -3.51 -17.79 -20.60
N GLN A 99 -4.36 -16.89 -20.12
CA GLN A 99 -5.77 -17.17 -19.85
C GLN A 99 -6.58 -17.27 -21.16
N PRO A 100 -7.70 -18.00 -21.17
CA PRO A 100 -8.63 -17.96 -22.29
C PRO A 100 -9.10 -16.52 -22.50
N GLY A 101 -9.08 -16.06 -23.75
CA GLY A 101 -9.52 -14.71 -24.06
C GLY A 101 -11.02 -14.51 -23.79
N CYS A 102 -11.41 -13.27 -23.51
CA CYS A 102 -12.80 -12.91 -23.31
C CYS A 102 -13.65 -13.25 -24.55
N PRO A 103 -14.86 -13.82 -24.36
CA PRO A 103 -15.71 -14.22 -25.47
C PRO A 103 -16.12 -13.02 -26.32
N GLU A 104 -16.46 -13.28 -27.59
CA GLU A 104 -17.00 -12.25 -28.47
C GLU A 104 -18.24 -11.60 -27.84
N GLY A 105 -18.30 -10.27 -27.85
CA GLY A 105 -19.40 -9.51 -27.26
C GLY A 105 -19.30 -9.28 -25.75
N SER A 106 -18.19 -9.65 -25.10
CA SER A 106 -17.92 -9.26 -23.71
C SER A 106 -17.82 -7.73 -23.57
N PRO A 107 -18.31 -7.15 -22.45
CA PRO A 107 -18.05 -5.76 -22.07
C PRO A 107 -16.58 -5.37 -22.06
N CYS A 108 -15.67 -6.32 -21.80
CA CYS A 108 -14.23 -6.08 -21.80
C CYS A 108 -13.63 -5.96 -23.20
N GLY A 109 -14.34 -6.37 -24.24
CA GLY A 109 -13.80 -6.50 -25.60
C GLY A 109 -13.54 -7.96 -25.99
N ALA A 110 -13.69 -8.25 -27.28
CA ALA A 110 -13.56 -9.59 -27.82
C ALA A 110 -12.08 -10.01 -27.94
N GLY A 111 -11.74 -11.21 -27.45
CA GLY A 111 -10.42 -11.81 -27.61
C GLY A 111 -9.31 -11.19 -26.75
N ILE A 112 -9.64 -10.25 -25.87
CA ILE A 112 -8.68 -9.70 -24.89
C ILE A 112 -8.30 -10.83 -23.94
N ARG A 113 -6.99 -11.06 -23.81
CA ARG A 113 -6.44 -11.87 -22.73
C ARG A 113 -6.22 -10.95 -21.54
N LEU A 114 -6.70 -11.36 -20.39
CA LEU A 114 -6.49 -10.60 -19.16
C LEU A 114 -5.17 -11.07 -18.55
N ASP A 115 -4.24 -10.13 -18.46
CA ASP A 115 -3.09 -10.22 -17.56
C ASP A 115 -3.51 -9.53 -16.25
N GLY A 116 -3.23 -10.13 -15.09
CA GLY A 116 -3.79 -9.61 -13.85
C GLY A 116 -3.54 -10.46 -12.62
N PHE A 117 -4.46 -10.41 -11.66
CA PHE A 117 -4.42 -11.12 -10.38
C PHE A 117 -5.43 -12.28 -10.35
N ALA A 118 -5.00 -13.53 -10.07
CA ALA A 118 -5.86 -14.72 -10.09
C ALA A 118 -6.11 -15.27 -8.70
N PHE A 119 -7.36 -15.63 -8.46
CA PHE A 119 -7.74 -16.50 -7.37
C PHE A 119 -8.00 -17.90 -7.92
N ILE A 120 -7.24 -18.88 -7.42
CA ILE A 120 -7.41 -20.30 -7.76
C ILE A 120 -8.17 -20.95 -6.60
N PRO A 121 -9.48 -21.20 -6.73
CA PRO A 121 -10.32 -21.71 -5.64
C PRO A 121 -10.03 -23.18 -5.26
N ASP A 122 -9.29 -23.94 -6.07
CA ASP A 122 -8.93 -25.33 -5.78
C ASP A 122 -7.67 -25.43 -4.88
N GLN A 123 -7.76 -24.88 -3.66
CA GLN A 123 -6.67 -24.94 -2.67
C GLN A 123 -7.09 -25.65 -1.37
N GLY A 124 -7.51 -26.91 -1.51
CA GLY A 124 -7.72 -27.78 -0.35
C GLY A 124 -9.05 -27.56 0.37
N GLU A 125 -9.00 -27.10 1.63
CA GLU A 125 -10.15 -27.13 2.57
C GLU A 125 -11.23 -26.07 2.29
N LEU A 126 -10.93 -25.02 1.52
CA LEU A 126 -11.88 -23.93 1.21
C LEU A 126 -12.97 -24.33 0.20
N GLY A 127 -12.71 -25.35 -0.62
CA GLY A 127 -13.67 -25.92 -1.59
C GLY A 127 -13.98 -25.04 -2.81
N GLU A 128 -14.53 -25.65 -3.87
CA GLU A 128 -14.97 -24.93 -5.06
C GLU A 128 -16.31 -24.19 -4.83
N LEU A 129 -16.51 -23.03 -5.46
CA LEU A 129 -17.74 -22.25 -5.34
C LEU A 129 -18.91 -22.88 -6.14
N GLN A 130 -19.68 -23.73 -5.47
CA GLN A 130 -20.84 -24.42 -6.02
C GLN A 130 -22.06 -23.49 -6.21
N PRO A 131 -23.04 -23.88 -7.05
CA PRO A 131 -24.30 -23.14 -7.19
C PRO A 131 -25.04 -22.97 -5.86
N GLY A 132 -25.51 -21.75 -5.58
CA GLY A 132 -26.20 -21.39 -4.33
C GLY A 132 -25.26 -21.01 -3.17
N PHE A 133 -23.96 -20.93 -3.43
CA PHE A 133 -22.95 -20.53 -2.47
C PHE A 133 -22.23 -19.24 -2.90
N SER A 134 -21.51 -18.69 -1.94
CA SER A 134 -20.77 -17.44 -2.00
C SER A 134 -19.40 -17.60 -1.35
N GLN A 135 -18.46 -16.76 -1.76
CA GLN A 135 -17.12 -16.68 -1.16
C GLN A 135 -16.62 -15.24 -1.21
N LEU A 136 -15.88 -14.83 -0.18
CA LEU A 136 -15.14 -13.57 -0.17
C LEU A 136 -13.72 -13.80 -0.69
N PHE A 137 -13.24 -12.87 -1.50
CA PHE A 137 -11.86 -12.77 -1.97
C PHE A 137 -11.34 -11.39 -1.62
N ALA A 138 -10.17 -11.33 -1.02
CA ALA A 138 -9.57 -10.07 -0.62
C ALA A 138 -8.09 -10.03 -0.98
N PHE A 139 -7.55 -8.83 -1.10
CA PHE A 139 -6.13 -8.56 -1.20
C PHE A 139 -5.84 -7.16 -0.68
N THR A 140 -4.63 -6.94 -0.21
CA THR A 140 -4.14 -5.64 0.24
C THR A 140 -3.54 -4.90 -0.96
N PHE A 141 -3.87 -3.62 -1.09
CA PHE A 141 -3.31 -2.71 -2.08
C PHE A 141 -2.58 -1.60 -1.34
N ASN A 142 -1.25 -1.55 -1.46
CA ASN A 142 -0.39 -0.61 -0.74
C ASN A 142 -0.29 0.76 -1.44
N GLN A 143 -1.46 1.35 -1.72
CA GLN A 143 -1.63 2.67 -2.32
C GLN A 143 -2.98 3.26 -1.87
N PRO A 144 -3.19 4.58 -1.95
CA PRO A 144 -4.45 5.22 -1.60
C PRO A 144 -5.69 4.63 -2.29
N GLN A 145 -6.87 4.79 -1.68
CA GLN A 145 -8.15 4.25 -2.16
C GLN A 145 -8.67 4.95 -3.44
N ILE A 146 -8.05 4.66 -4.59
CA ILE A 146 -8.50 5.13 -5.90
C ILE A 146 -9.13 3.94 -6.62
N ALA A 147 -10.35 4.13 -7.13
CA ALA A 147 -11.04 3.11 -7.90
C ALA A 147 -11.09 3.47 -9.38
N THR A 148 -10.82 2.48 -10.23
CA THR A 148 -11.06 2.53 -11.68
C THR A 148 -11.94 1.35 -12.10
N THR A 149 -12.43 1.36 -13.33
CA THR A 149 -13.16 0.23 -13.90
C THR A 149 -12.22 -0.61 -14.75
N ALA A 150 -12.05 -1.88 -14.41
CA ALA A 150 -11.25 -2.81 -15.19
C ALA A 150 -12.00 -4.10 -15.49
N CYS A 151 -11.39 -4.94 -16.34
CA CYS A 151 -12.00 -6.21 -16.70
C CYS A 151 -11.75 -7.28 -15.63
N ALA A 152 -12.76 -8.07 -15.34
CA ALA A 152 -12.63 -9.35 -14.64
C ALA A 152 -13.02 -10.49 -15.56
N SER A 153 -12.32 -11.62 -15.48
CA SER A 153 -12.72 -12.88 -16.11
C SER A 153 -13.03 -13.93 -15.07
N ILE A 154 -14.08 -14.70 -15.35
CA ILE A 154 -14.51 -15.84 -14.56
C ILE A 154 -14.51 -17.06 -15.46
N SER A 155 -13.80 -18.12 -15.04
CA SER A 155 -13.77 -19.40 -15.72
C SER A 155 -14.44 -20.47 -14.87
N ALA A 156 -15.41 -21.17 -15.44
CA ALA A 156 -16.15 -22.26 -14.81
C ALA A 156 -16.50 -23.32 -15.86
N GLY A 157 -16.20 -24.60 -15.56
CA GLY A 157 -16.54 -25.72 -16.46
C GLY A 157 -15.94 -25.62 -17.86
N GLY A 158 -14.76 -25.02 -18.01
CA GLY A 158 -14.08 -24.83 -19.29
C GLY A 158 -14.65 -23.68 -20.14
N VAL A 159 -15.53 -22.85 -19.59
CA VAL A 159 -16.07 -21.65 -20.24
C VAL A 159 -15.61 -20.41 -19.49
N THR A 160 -15.19 -19.39 -20.24
CA THR A 160 -14.77 -18.09 -19.70
C THR A 160 -15.80 -17.02 -20.04
N ALA A 161 -16.17 -16.21 -19.06
CA ALA A 161 -16.96 -15.02 -19.21
C ALA A 161 -16.18 -13.82 -18.66
N CYS A 162 -16.44 -12.63 -19.19
CA CYS A 162 -15.76 -11.41 -18.74
C CYS A 162 -16.76 -10.27 -18.56
N GLY A 163 -16.50 -9.40 -17.58
CA GLY A 163 -17.29 -8.21 -17.27
C GLY A 163 -16.42 -7.10 -16.68
N LEU A 164 -16.99 -5.89 -16.58
CA LEU A 164 -16.30 -4.72 -16.05
C LEU A 164 -16.69 -4.50 -14.60
N ILE A 165 -15.72 -4.44 -13.70
CA ILE A 165 -15.91 -4.21 -12.26
C ILE A 165 -15.00 -3.07 -11.79
N CYS A 166 -15.28 -2.52 -10.61
CA CYS A 166 -14.31 -1.62 -9.99
C CYS A 166 -13.11 -2.40 -9.43
N VAL A 167 -11.93 -1.86 -9.62
CA VAL A 167 -10.64 -2.35 -9.09
C VAL A 167 -9.84 -1.18 -8.54
N PRO A 168 -8.84 -1.41 -7.67
CA PRO A 168 -7.89 -0.37 -7.30
C PRO A 168 -7.14 0.16 -8.53
N ASP A 169 -6.87 1.45 -8.53
CA ASP A 169 -5.98 2.13 -9.47
C ASP A 169 -4.71 2.59 -8.74
N CYS A 170 -3.57 2.57 -9.42
CA CYS A 170 -2.30 3.04 -8.85
C CYS A 170 -1.89 4.41 -9.39
N ILE A 171 -1.18 5.17 -8.57
CA ILE A 171 -0.49 6.37 -9.03
C ILE A 171 0.94 5.98 -9.36
N VAL A 172 1.30 6.12 -10.64
CA VAL A 172 2.65 5.84 -11.12
C VAL A 172 3.36 7.16 -11.37
N CYS A 173 4.43 7.39 -10.63
CA CYS A 173 5.27 8.56 -10.84
C CYS A 173 6.36 8.27 -11.88
N PRO A 174 6.52 9.11 -12.93
CA PRO A 174 7.51 8.91 -13.99
C PRO A 174 8.95 8.69 -13.51
N ASP A 175 9.33 9.32 -12.40
CA ASP A 175 10.64 9.19 -11.75
C ASP A 175 10.45 8.76 -10.29
N ALA A 176 9.73 7.64 -10.06
CA ALA A 176 9.40 7.16 -8.72
C ALA A 176 10.64 6.99 -7.83
N CYS A 177 10.56 7.47 -6.60
CA CYS A 177 11.59 7.20 -5.61
C CYS A 177 11.62 5.70 -5.27
N GLU A 178 12.81 5.11 -5.27
CA GLU A 178 13.01 3.74 -4.81
C GLU A 178 13.39 3.76 -3.33
N CYS A 179 12.64 3.02 -2.51
CA CYS A 179 13.13 2.64 -1.19
C CYS A 179 14.05 1.43 -1.37
N PRO A 180 15.34 1.51 -1.01
CA PRO A 180 16.15 0.30 -0.92
C PRO A 180 15.48 -0.69 0.04
N GLU A 181 15.61 -1.99 -0.22
CA GLU A 181 15.19 -2.99 0.75
C GLU A 181 16.01 -2.81 2.02
N ASP A 182 15.36 -2.40 3.11
CA ASP A 182 16.01 -2.21 4.39
C ASP A 182 16.47 -3.58 4.91
N ASN A 183 17.79 -3.80 4.89
CA ASN A 183 18.38 -5.04 5.36
C ASN A 183 18.59 -4.97 6.87
N ASN A 184 17.47 -4.99 7.61
CA ASN A 184 17.47 -4.74 9.06
C ASN A 184 17.57 -6.02 9.89
N THR A 185 17.75 -7.18 9.26
CA THR A 185 17.85 -8.48 9.97
C THR A 185 19.32 -8.87 10.16
N PHE A 186 19.71 -9.13 11.40
CA PHE A 186 21.08 -9.44 11.79
C PHE A 186 21.17 -10.73 12.62
N THR A 187 22.38 -11.23 12.84
CA THR A 187 22.59 -12.47 13.60
C THR A 187 23.87 -12.43 14.43
N CYS A 188 23.74 -12.56 15.75
CA CYS A 188 24.85 -12.62 16.72
C CYS A 188 25.03 -14.05 17.26
N THR A 189 26.25 -14.57 17.30
CA THR A 189 26.56 -15.89 17.88
C THR A 189 27.25 -15.76 19.23
N ALA A 190 26.60 -16.19 20.32
CA ALA A 190 27.21 -16.35 21.64
C ALA A 190 27.87 -17.73 21.76
N THR A 191 29.03 -17.84 22.42
CA THR A 191 29.72 -19.11 22.66
C THR A 191 30.23 -19.21 24.08
N VAL A 192 29.97 -20.32 24.79
CA VAL A 192 30.43 -20.56 26.16
C VAL A 192 31.52 -21.62 26.25
N PRO A 193 32.48 -21.50 27.19
CA PRO A 193 33.42 -22.57 27.48
C PRO A 193 32.72 -23.77 28.16
N THR A 194 32.73 -24.92 27.49
CA THR A 194 32.00 -26.14 27.91
C THR A 194 32.56 -26.84 29.14
N SER A 195 33.71 -26.39 29.68
CA SER A 195 34.34 -27.05 30.82
C SER A 195 33.64 -26.80 32.15
N CYS A 196 32.78 -25.78 32.25
CA CYS A 196 32.08 -25.40 33.48
C CYS A 196 30.66 -24.85 33.28
N PHE A 197 30.29 -24.51 32.04
CA PHE A 197 29.01 -23.88 31.70
C PHE A 197 28.42 -24.47 30.44
N THR A 198 27.09 -24.46 30.35
CA THR A 198 26.33 -24.79 29.14
C THR A 198 25.19 -23.79 28.98
N ILE A 199 24.75 -23.58 27.75
CA ILE A 199 23.52 -22.86 27.44
C ILE A 199 22.36 -23.87 27.59
N PRO A 200 21.24 -23.52 28.25
CA PRO A 200 20.05 -24.36 28.29
C PRO A 200 19.61 -24.78 26.87
N GLU A 201 19.08 -26.00 26.74
CA GLU A 201 18.56 -26.51 25.45
C GLU A 201 17.40 -25.66 24.90
N GLU A 202 16.65 -25.02 25.80
CA GLU A 202 15.56 -24.11 25.48
C GLU A 202 15.87 -22.74 26.10
N VAL A 203 16.09 -21.74 25.24
CA VAL A 203 16.21 -20.33 25.62
C VAL A 203 15.14 -19.57 24.85
N ALA A 204 14.19 -18.97 25.57
CA ALA A 204 13.16 -18.16 24.94
C ALA A 204 13.73 -16.78 24.56
N THR A 205 13.12 -16.11 23.59
CA THR A 205 13.54 -14.78 23.13
C THR A 205 13.56 -13.76 24.27
N GLU A 206 12.60 -13.86 25.19
CA GLU A 206 12.47 -13.00 26.37
C GLU A 206 13.52 -13.24 27.46
N ASP A 207 14.23 -14.37 27.41
CA ASP A 207 15.29 -14.69 28.38
C ASP A 207 16.63 -14.02 28.01
N VAL A 208 16.75 -13.54 26.76
CA VAL A 208 17.94 -12.82 26.27
C VAL A 208 17.82 -11.35 26.64
N LEU A 209 18.73 -10.90 27.50
CA LEU A 209 18.80 -9.49 27.89
C LEU A 209 19.72 -8.75 26.93
N PHE A 210 19.27 -7.66 26.33
CA PHE A 210 20.12 -6.85 25.45
C PHE A 210 20.21 -5.40 25.92
N GLY A 211 21.23 -4.72 25.44
CA GLY A 211 21.37 -3.27 25.52
C GLY A 211 22.24 -2.80 24.36
N PHE A 212 22.08 -1.55 23.94
CA PHE A 212 22.86 -1.00 22.85
C PHE A 212 23.23 0.46 23.11
N CYS A 213 24.21 0.94 22.36
CA CYS A 213 24.60 2.34 22.32
C CYS A 213 24.73 2.80 20.87
N ILE A 214 24.31 4.03 20.60
CA ILE A 214 24.57 4.69 19.33
C ILE A 214 26.05 5.11 19.33
N VAL A 215 26.79 4.58 18.37
CA VAL A 215 28.23 4.84 18.20
C VAL A 215 28.45 6.04 17.28
N ASP A 216 27.69 6.08 16.19
CA ASP A 216 27.76 7.11 15.18
C ASP A 216 26.39 7.29 14.52
N GLN A 217 26.13 8.51 14.09
CA GLN A 217 24.94 8.86 13.31
C GLN A 217 25.38 9.81 12.20
N GLU A 218 25.09 9.43 10.97
CA GLU A 218 25.31 10.26 9.79
C GLU A 218 23.96 10.54 9.13
N VAL A 219 23.70 11.82 8.84
CA VAL A 219 22.55 12.25 8.05
C VAL A 219 23.08 12.90 6.79
N VAL A 220 22.85 12.24 5.65
CA VAL A 220 23.24 12.76 4.33
C VAL A 220 22.06 13.55 3.77
N ALA A 221 22.23 14.87 3.72
CA ALA A 221 21.25 15.78 3.14
C ALA A 221 21.08 15.50 1.63
N PRO A 222 19.87 15.70 1.08
CA PRO A 222 19.62 15.57 -0.34
C PRO A 222 20.39 16.64 -1.10
N THR A 223 20.83 16.31 -2.30
CA THR A 223 21.27 17.33 -3.25
C THR A 223 20.15 17.68 -4.23
N GLU A 224 20.20 18.87 -4.84
CA GLU A 224 19.27 19.27 -5.91
C GLU A 224 19.28 18.30 -7.11
N GLU A 225 20.31 17.44 -7.22
CA GLU A 225 20.44 16.43 -8.26
C GLU A 225 19.70 15.11 -7.92
N ASP A 226 19.31 14.92 -6.66
CA ASP A 226 18.68 13.69 -6.15
C ASP A 226 17.14 13.73 -6.18
N VAL A 227 16.53 14.58 -7.00
CA VAL A 227 15.06 14.71 -7.07
C VAL A 227 14.42 13.47 -7.69
N CYS A 228 13.49 12.87 -6.96
CA CYS A 228 12.59 11.84 -7.46
C CYS A 228 11.13 12.24 -7.16
N GLN A 229 10.17 11.44 -7.60
CA GLN A 229 8.75 11.72 -7.44
C GLN A 229 8.08 10.69 -6.54
N ALA A 230 7.22 11.17 -5.65
CA ALA A 230 6.39 10.33 -4.80
C ALA A 230 4.93 10.82 -4.81
N PRO A 231 3.95 9.92 -4.63
CA PRO A 231 2.56 10.32 -4.48
C PRO A 231 2.39 11.12 -3.18
N ALA A 232 1.86 12.33 -3.28
CA ALA A 232 1.52 13.18 -2.14
C ALA A 232 0.10 13.73 -2.27
N GLU A 233 -0.55 13.93 -1.12
CA GLU A 233 -1.85 14.59 -1.05
C GLU A 233 -1.69 16.11 -1.17
N VAL A 234 -2.38 16.71 -2.14
CA VAL A 234 -2.41 18.15 -2.36
C VAL A 234 -3.85 18.67 -2.30
N PHE A 235 -4.04 19.81 -1.64
CA PHE A 235 -5.36 20.42 -1.49
C PHE A 235 -5.55 21.54 -2.51
N VAL A 236 -6.45 21.33 -3.48
CA VAL A 236 -6.74 22.30 -4.55
C VAL A 236 -8.23 22.58 -4.58
N CYS A 237 -8.61 23.86 -4.50
CA CYS A 237 -10.00 24.31 -4.64
C CYS A 237 -11.03 23.63 -3.71
N GLY A 238 -10.62 23.19 -2.51
CA GLY A 238 -11.52 22.48 -1.59
C GLY A 238 -11.57 20.96 -1.79
N GLN A 239 -10.73 20.41 -2.66
CA GLN A 239 -10.63 18.98 -2.96
C GLN A 239 -9.22 18.49 -2.63
N THR A 240 -9.13 17.29 -2.05
CA THR A 240 -7.87 16.55 -1.92
C THR A 240 -7.62 15.81 -3.22
N LEU A 241 -6.43 15.98 -3.79
CA LEU A 241 -5.94 15.26 -4.95
C LEU A 241 -4.66 14.53 -4.54
N ILE A 242 -4.40 13.39 -5.15
CA ILE A 242 -3.11 12.70 -4.97
C ILE A 242 -2.32 12.91 -6.26
N CYS A 243 -1.12 13.46 -6.14
CA CYS A 243 -0.29 13.87 -7.26
C CYS A 243 1.16 13.42 -7.04
N CYS A 244 1.85 13.08 -8.12
CA CYS A 244 3.30 12.91 -8.08
C CYS A 244 3.94 14.28 -7.83
N CYS A 245 4.60 14.39 -6.69
CA CYS A 245 5.31 15.58 -6.26
C CYS A 245 6.80 15.28 -6.21
N ASP A 246 7.59 16.27 -6.56
CA ASP A 246 9.05 16.20 -6.41
C ASP A 246 9.36 16.09 -4.91
N VAL A 247 10.13 15.07 -4.55
CA VAL A 247 10.64 14.85 -3.21
C VAL A 247 12.14 14.66 -3.25
N PHE A 248 12.76 15.01 -2.13
CA PHE A 248 14.19 14.99 -1.93
C PHE A 248 14.53 13.85 -0.96
N PRO A 249 15.17 12.78 -1.44
CA PRO A 249 15.58 11.65 -0.63
C PRO A 249 16.78 12.02 0.23
N TRP A 250 16.74 11.68 1.49
CA TRP A 250 17.86 11.85 2.41
C TRP A 250 18.07 10.56 3.17
N THR A 251 19.32 10.29 3.53
CA THR A 251 19.69 9.01 4.15
C THR A 251 20.14 9.24 5.57
N ARG A 252 19.62 8.43 6.49
CA ARG A 252 20.11 8.32 7.86
C ARG A 252 20.84 7.00 8.02
N THR A 253 22.10 7.07 8.42
CA THR A 253 22.92 5.90 8.75
C THR A 253 23.24 5.92 10.23
N VAL A 254 22.87 4.85 10.94
CA VAL A 254 23.07 4.71 12.38
C VAL A 254 23.95 3.49 12.63
N THR A 255 25.07 3.69 13.32
CA THR A 255 25.92 2.60 13.80
C THR A 255 25.63 2.30 15.26
N LEU A 256 25.30 1.04 15.55
CA LEU A 256 24.96 0.58 16.89
C LEU A 256 25.98 -0.46 17.37
N ASP A 257 26.42 -0.32 18.61
CA ASP A 257 27.08 -1.38 19.36
C ASP A 257 26.04 -2.05 20.26
N ILE A 258 25.70 -3.29 19.95
CA ILE A 258 24.68 -4.08 20.66
C ILE A 258 25.37 -5.18 21.47
N GLN A 259 24.96 -5.30 22.74
CA GLN A 259 25.37 -6.38 23.63
C GLN A 259 24.16 -7.26 23.95
N PHE A 260 24.18 -8.51 23.53
CA PHE A 260 23.23 -9.53 23.95
C PHE A 260 23.82 -10.36 25.09
N ASN A 261 23.01 -10.67 26.10
CA ASN A 261 23.36 -11.49 27.26
C ASN A 261 22.46 -12.73 27.27
N VAL A 262 23.04 -13.88 26.93
CA VAL A 262 22.35 -15.18 26.88
C VAL A 262 22.52 -15.91 28.20
N PRO A 263 21.46 -16.43 28.84
CA PRO A 263 21.58 -17.16 30.09
C PRO A 263 22.41 -18.44 29.90
N LYS A 264 23.23 -18.78 30.90
CA LYS A 264 23.97 -20.04 30.96
C LYS A 264 23.82 -20.71 32.32
N THR A 265 23.84 -22.04 32.31
CA THR A 265 23.85 -22.88 33.51
C THR A 265 25.27 -23.27 33.88
N ALA A 266 25.53 -23.41 35.18
CA ALA A 266 26.83 -23.77 35.73
C ALA A 266 26.67 -24.99 36.65
N ASP A 267 27.50 -26.02 36.46
CA ASP A 267 27.54 -27.18 37.36
C ASP A 267 28.07 -26.83 38.76
N CYS A 268 28.71 -25.65 38.91
CA CYS A 268 29.53 -25.31 40.07
C CYS A 268 29.00 -24.16 40.95
N GLN A 269 27.95 -23.42 40.55
CA GLN A 269 27.40 -22.27 41.30
C GLN A 269 25.89 -22.06 41.09
N THR A 270 25.24 -21.37 42.03
CA THR A 270 23.77 -21.16 42.12
C THR A 270 23.26 -19.78 41.66
N GLU A 271 24.07 -18.97 40.98
CA GLU A 271 23.66 -17.63 40.51
C GLU A 271 23.41 -17.63 39.00
N ASN A 272 22.50 -16.75 38.55
CA ASN A 272 22.22 -16.52 37.13
C ASN A 272 23.48 -15.94 36.48
N LEU A 273 24.06 -16.67 35.53
CA LEU A 273 25.21 -16.24 34.77
C LEU A 273 24.80 -16.04 33.31
N TYR A 274 25.44 -15.09 32.65
CA TYR A 274 25.19 -14.77 31.25
C TYR A 274 26.48 -14.91 30.44
N GLU A 275 26.33 -15.26 29.17
CA GLU A 275 27.35 -15.10 28.14
C GLU A 275 27.01 -13.91 27.27
N CYS A 276 28.01 -13.10 26.95
CA CYS A 276 27.80 -11.88 26.18
C CYS A 276 28.20 -12.10 24.72
N CYS A 277 27.34 -11.70 23.79
CA CYS A 277 27.66 -11.52 22.38
C CYS A 277 27.67 -10.01 22.09
N PHE A 278 28.69 -9.53 21.41
CA PHE A 278 28.81 -8.14 20.99
C PHE A 278 28.78 -8.07 19.48
N GLU A 279 27.97 -7.16 18.95
CA GLU A 279 27.87 -6.92 17.52
C GLU A 279 27.87 -5.41 17.26
N THR A 280 28.60 -5.01 16.23
CA THR A 280 28.53 -3.65 15.68
C THR A 280 27.79 -3.76 14.36
N ILE A 281 26.66 -3.10 14.27
CA ILE A 281 25.84 -3.08 13.05
C ILE A 281 25.72 -1.66 12.51
N THR A 282 25.36 -1.56 11.23
CA THR A 282 25.02 -0.30 10.59
C THR A 282 23.68 -0.46 9.93
N VAL A 283 22.74 0.40 10.30
CA VAL A 283 21.39 0.45 9.75
C VAL A 283 21.28 1.72 8.93
N GLU A 284 20.75 1.59 7.73
CA GLU A 284 20.54 2.69 6.80
C GLU A 284 19.04 2.83 6.55
N GLN A 285 18.52 4.04 6.69
CA GLN A 285 17.12 4.38 6.44
C GLN A 285 17.07 5.49 5.39
N THR A 286 16.31 5.27 4.33
CA THR A 286 16.04 6.30 3.31
C THR A 286 14.71 6.97 3.59
N CYS A 287 14.72 8.29 3.65
CA CYS A 287 13.58 9.14 3.96
C CYS A 287 13.34 10.16 2.85
N PHE A 288 12.14 10.74 2.77
CA PHE A 288 11.77 11.69 1.72
C PHE A 288 11.20 12.99 2.30
N THR A 289 11.49 14.12 1.64
CA THR A 289 10.95 15.43 2.01
C THR A 289 10.41 16.16 0.80
N CYS A 290 9.35 16.96 0.95
CA CYS A 290 8.70 17.66 -0.17
C CYS A 290 9.21 19.10 -0.40
N ASN A 291 10.21 19.58 0.35
CA ASN A 291 10.73 20.95 0.25
C ASN A 291 12.23 21.01 0.61
N ILE A 292 13.03 21.70 -0.20
CA ILE A 292 14.47 21.88 0.04
C ILE A 292 14.80 23.16 0.83
N ASP A 293 13.88 24.13 0.86
CA ASP A 293 14.18 25.51 1.29
C ASP A 293 14.04 25.77 2.81
N ASP A 294 13.40 24.88 3.58
CA ASP A 294 13.08 25.11 5.02
C ASP A 294 13.78 24.15 6.01
N ASN A 295 14.83 23.45 5.59
CA ASN A 295 15.60 22.50 6.43
C ASN A 295 14.73 21.42 7.14
N PRO A 296 13.95 20.59 6.41
CA PRO A 296 13.08 19.59 7.01
C PRO A 296 13.82 18.30 7.45
N PHE A 297 15.15 18.33 7.54
CA PHE A 297 15.91 17.18 8.03
C PHE A 297 15.85 17.19 9.56
N PRO A 298 15.67 16.03 10.20
CA PRO A 298 15.73 15.96 11.65
C PRO A 298 17.11 16.46 12.11
N GLU A 299 17.12 17.63 12.75
CA GLU A 299 18.33 18.26 13.28
C GLU A 299 18.79 17.60 14.59
N GLU A 300 17.94 16.78 15.19
CA GLU A 300 18.21 16.11 16.47
C GLU A 300 18.81 14.72 16.23
N ASP A 301 19.84 14.40 17.02
CA ASP A 301 20.42 13.06 17.10
C ASP A 301 19.39 12.11 17.71
N LEU A 302 19.31 10.89 17.18
CA LEU A 302 18.50 9.83 17.77
C LEU A 302 19.05 9.50 19.16
N THR A 303 18.13 9.20 20.06
CA THR A 303 18.44 8.64 21.37
C THR A 303 18.21 7.13 21.36
N CYS A 304 18.78 6.42 22.33
CA CYS A 304 18.52 4.99 22.47
C CYS A 304 17.05 4.68 22.80
N GLU A 305 16.24 5.68 23.19
CA GLU A 305 14.79 5.49 23.42
C GLU A 305 14.01 5.47 22.10
N ASP A 306 14.61 5.97 21.01
CA ASP A 306 13.97 6.06 19.70
C ASP A 306 14.18 4.80 18.83
N ILE A 307 15.07 3.89 19.25
CA ILE A 307 15.45 2.70 18.49
C ILE A 307 14.95 1.45 19.19
N GLU A 308 14.30 0.56 18.44
CA GLU A 308 13.84 -0.74 18.94
C GLU A 308 14.70 -1.88 18.38
N VAL A 309 15.07 -2.83 19.23
CA VAL A 309 15.75 -4.07 18.84
C VAL A 309 14.86 -5.25 19.19
N ILE A 310 14.38 -5.95 18.18
CA ILE A 310 13.41 -7.04 18.30
C ILE A 310 14.14 -8.36 18.09
N ILE A 311 14.13 -9.24 19.10
CA ILE A 311 14.70 -10.58 18.97
C ILE A 311 13.67 -11.49 18.31
N ASN A 312 13.97 -11.91 17.08
CA ASN A 312 13.07 -12.74 16.26
C ASN A 312 13.16 -14.22 16.65
N SER A 313 14.37 -14.73 16.91
CA SER A 313 14.56 -16.12 17.36
C SER A 313 15.93 -16.34 18.02
N VAL A 314 16.01 -17.40 18.81
CA VAL A 314 17.25 -17.89 19.43
C VAL A 314 17.40 -19.38 19.12
N VAL A 315 18.52 -19.77 18.53
CA VAL A 315 18.81 -21.17 18.19
C VAL A 315 20.04 -21.63 18.95
N VAL A 316 19.84 -22.49 19.94
CA VAL A 316 20.93 -23.12 20.70
C VAL A 316 21.39 -24.38 19.98
N ASN A 317 22.71 -24.57 19.86
CA ASN A 317 23.25 -25.77 19.24
C ASN A 317 23.00 -27.03 20.10
N GLU A 318 23.02 -28.21 19.49
CA GLU A 318 22.74 -29.49 20.18
C GLU A 318 23.67 -29.78 21.36
N ALA A 319 24.86 -29.17 21.38
CA ALA A 319 25.84 -29.37 22.43
C ALA A 319 25.70 -28.35 23.59
N GLY A 320 24.78 -27.39 23.51
CA GLY A 320 24.58 -26.34 24.52
C GLY A 320 25.80 -25.43 24.69
N THR A 321 26.57 -25.19 23.61
CA THR A 321 27.84 -24.47 23.64
C THR A 321 27.79 -23.14 22.88
N SER A 322 26.83 -22.98 21.97
CA SER A 322 26.62 -21.74 21.23
C SER A 322 25.14 -21.49 21.01
N ALA A 323 24.78 -20.21 20.91
CA ALA A 323 23.44 -19.77 20.55
C ALA A 323 23.53 -18.68 19.48
N ASP A 324 22.74 -18.84 18.41
CA ASP A 324 22.56 -17.84 17.37
C ASP A 324 21.29 -17.03 17.67
N ILE A 325 21.43 -15.71 17.73
CA ILE A 325 20.37 -14.77 18.04
C ILE A 325 20.05 -14.02 16.75
N ASN A 326 18.86 -14.26 16.18
CA ASN A 326 18.36 -13.51 15.04
C ASN A 326 17.50 -12.36 15.56
N TYR A 327 17.77 -11.14 15.09
CA TYR A 327 17.08 -9.95 15.55
C TYR A 327 16.95 -8.92 14.42
N THR A 328 16.01 -8.00 14.59
CA THR A 328 15.78 -6.86 13.71
C THR A 328 16.01 -5.56 14.48
N VAL A 329 16.51 -4.53 13.80
CA VAL A 329 16.58 -3.17 14.35
C VAL A 329 15.61 -2.26 13.62
N GLU A 330 14.74 -1.62 14.37
CA GLU A 330 13.74 -0.68 13.85
C GLU A 330 14.15 0.75 14.23
N LEU A 331 14.30 1.59 13.20
CA LEU A 331 14.51 3.03 13.33
C LEU A 331 13.13 3.73 13.33
N PRO A 332 13.01 4.89 14.00
CA PRO A 332 11.75 5.61 14.03
C PRO A 332 11.38 6.09 12.62
N GLU A 333 10.08 6.27 12.38
CA GLU A 333 9.61 6.82 11.11
C GLU A 333 10.24 8.19 10.83
N CYS A 334 10.37 8.52 9.54
CA CYS A 334 10.88 9.79 9.08
C CYS A 334 9.84 10.91 9.33
N GLU A 335 9.59 11.26 10.58
CA GLU A 335 8.71 12.38 10.91
C GLU A 335 9.44 13.69 10.65
N VAL A 336 8.94 14.48 9.70
CA VAL A 336 9.30 15.90 9.61
C VAL A 336 8.50 16.62 10.70
N PRO A 337 9.13 17.37 11.62
CA PRO A 337 8.41 18.15 12.60
C PRO A 337 7.38 19.02 11.89
N LEU A 338 6.10 18.80 12.17
CA LEU A 338 5.06 19.70 11.68
C LEU A 338 5.34 21.08 12.28
N GLU A 339 5.68 22.07 11.46
CA GLU A 339 5.64 23.45 11.91
C GLU A 339 4.23 23.71 12.47
N GLU A 340 4.15 24.14 13.74
CA GLU A 340 2.88 24.60 14.30
C GLU A 340 2.31 25.66 13.34
N PRO A 341 1.05 25.52 12.88
CA PRO A 341 0.47 26.53 12.01
C PRO A 341 0.57 27.89 12.73
N PRO A 342 1.05 28.96 12.06
CA PRO A 342 1.30 30.22 12.72
C PRO A 342 0.04 30.68 13.44
N VAL A 343 0.17 30.92 14.75
CA VAL A 343 -0.91 31.41 15.61
C VAL A 343 -1.60 32.58 14.92
N GLY A 344 -2.90 32.40 14.69
CA GLY A 344 -3.66 33.08 13.65
C GLY A 344 -3.45 34.59 13.53
N THR A 345 -3.16 35.02 12.31
CA THR A 345 -3.63 36.32 11.80
C THR A 345 -4.94 36.05 11.05
N PRO A 346 -6.03 36.78 11.31
CA PRO A 346 -7.29 36.56 10.61
C PRO A 346 -7.09 36.74 9.10
N PRO A 347 -7.79 35.97 8.25
CA PRO A 347 -7.58 36.00 6.82
C PRO A 347 -7.83 37.40 6.28
N GLY A 348 -6.78 38.04 5.78
CA GLY A 348 -6.91 39.19 4.91
C GLY A 348 -7.60 38.75 3.63
N ASN A 349 -8.85 39.16 3.44
CA ASN A 349 -9.58 39.02 2.19
C ASN A 349 -8.84 39.75 1.05
N THR A 350 -7.91 39.07 0.38
CA THR A 350 -7.42 39.49 -0.94
C THR A 350 -7.13 38.28 -1.82
N CYS A 351 -8.18 37.54 -2.19
CA CYS A 351 -8.17 36.93 -3.53
C CYS A 351 -8.26 38.07 -4.55
N PRO A 352 -7.31 38.23 -5.49
CA PRO A 352 -7.55 39.09 -6.65
C PRO A 352 -8.77 38.53 -7.42
N PRO A 353 -9.72 39.37 -7.85
CA PRO A 353 -10.85 38.90 -8.64
C PRO A 353 -10.35 38.28 -9.96
N PRO A 354 -11.01 37.22 -10.47
CA PRO A 354 -10.61 36.59 -11.72
C PRO A 354 -10.62 37.60 -12.86
N ALA A 355 -9.62 37.52 -13.73
CA ALA A 355 -9.55 38.33 -14.93
C ALA A 355 -10.83 38.15 -15.77
N PRO A 356 -11.44 39.23 -16.29
CA PRO A 356 -12.63 39.10 -17.12
C PRO A 356 -12.30 38.29 -18.38
N ALA A 357 -13.04 37.21 -18.59
CA ALA A 357 -12.92 36.37 -19.78
C ALA A 357 -13.10 37.21 -21.07
N PRO A 358 -12.31 36.95 -22.12
CA PRO A 358 -12.49 37.61 -23.41
C PRO A 358 -13.87 37.27 -23.97
N ARG A 359 -14.67 38.32 -24.19
CA ARG A 359 -16.03 38.25 -24.72
C ARG A 359 -15.98 37.71 -26.16
N ASN A 360 -16.28 36.42 -26.32
CA ASN A 360 -16.43 35.79 -27.63
C ASN A 360 -17.75 36.27 -28.26
N THR A 361 -17.70 37.37 -29.01
CA THR A 361 -18.83 37.84 -29.83
C THR A 361 -18.93 36.99 -31.11
N GLN A 362 -19.63 35.86 -31.03
CA GLN A 362 -20.28 35.31 -32.22
C GLN A 362 -21.65 36.00 -32.41
N PRO A 363 -21.92 36.62 -33.58
CA PRO A 363 -23.21 37.22 -33.86
C PRO A 363 -24.25 36.13 -34.14
N VAL A 364 -25.26 36.07 -33.28
CA VAL A 364 -26.49 35.30 -33.49
C VAL A 364 -27.22 35.89 -34.69
N ASN A 365 -27.36 35.08 -35.74
CA ASN A 365 -28.10 35.38 -36.95
C ASN A 365 -29.60 35.45 -36.62
N LYS A 366 -30.12 36.66 -36.35
CA LYS A 366 -31.56 36.93 -36.25
C LYS A 366 -32.04 37.61 -37.52
N THR A 367 -32.92 36.89 -38.20
CA THR A 367 -33.90 37.28 -39.23
C THR A 367 -34.18 38.78 -39.33
N ALA A 368 -33.82 39.35 -40.48
CA ALA A 368 -34.23 40.67 -40.92
C ALA A 368 -35.72 40.69 -41.28
N ILE A 369 -36.52 41.45 -40.54
CA ILE A 369 -37.84 41.91 -40.98
C ILE A 369 -37.71 43.42 -41.25
N ASN A 370 -38.03 43.78 -42.50
CA ASN A 370 -38.04 45.12 -43.06
C ASN A 370 -38.86 46.13 -42.24
N MET A 371 -38.36 47.37 -42.11
CA MET A 371 -39.13 48.62 -42.26
C MET A 371 -38.19 49.84 -42.45
N PRO A 372 -38.66 50.94 -43.08
CA PRO A 372 -37.85 51.83 -43.91
C PRO A 372 -37.46 53.17 -43.26
N THR A 373 -36.34 53.70 -43.77
CA THR A 373 -35.94 55.11 -44.00
C THR A 373 -36.69 56.24 -43.30
N VAL A 374 -35.96 57.10 -42.54
CA VAL A 374 -36.13 58.57 -42.55
C VAL A 374 -34.79 59.31 -42.31
N ASN A 375 -34.57 60.32 -43.15
CA ASN A 375 -33.48 61.30 -43.22
C ASN A 375 -33.25 62.17 -41.97
N SER A 376 -31.99 62.61 -41.77
CA SER A 376 -31.58 64.03 -41.61
C SER A 376 -30.06 64.08 -41.35
N ALA A 377 -29.22 64.44 -42.32
CA ALA A 377 -28.90 65.78 -42.83
C ALA A 377 -28.26 66.74 -41.80
N LYS A 378 -26.98 67.08 -42.07
CA LYS A 378 -26.23 68.30 -41.70
C LYS A 378 -25.78 68.35 -40.21
N ARG A 379 -24.62 68.88 -39.83
CA ARG A 379 -23.83 69.97 -40.43
C ARG A 379 -22.41 70.03 -39.82
N ARG A 380 -21.45 70.12 -40.73
CA ARG A 380 -20.10 70.70 -40.72
C ARG A 380 -19.74 71.78 -39.67
N LYS A 381 -18.41 71.83 -39.44
CA LYS A 381 -17.50 72.94 -39.05
C LYS A 381 -17.27 73.10 -37.54
N ARG A 382 -16.04 73.29 -37.08
CA ARG A 382 -14.88 73.94 -37.72
C ARG A 382 -13.58 73.23 -37.43
#